data_AF-A0A536UM91-F1
#
_entry.id   AF-A0A536UM91-F1
#
_cell.length_a   1.000
_cell.length_b   1.000
_cell.length_c   1.000
_cell.angle_alpha   90.00
_cell.angle_beta   90.00
_cell.angle_gamma   90.00
#
_symmetry.space_group_name_H-M   'P 1'
#
loop_
_entity.id
_entity.type
_entity.pdbx_description
1 polymer ?
#
loop_
_entity_poly.entity_id
_entity_poly.type
_entity_poly.pdbx_seq_one_letter_code
_entity_poly.pdbx_strand_id
1 'polypeptide(L)'
;QKKKLASGTLASVDNQIDPATGTIKLRAQFPNEDASLFPNQFVNVRMLLDTRRGATLVPNAAVVRGGQGTFVYVIKEDRTVELRKVSVGVAEGDSLSIESGLALGERVVVEGNDRLRDGAKVEIPDRAAGAAPGERKAPAKAEGKRRRKEGA
;
A
#
# COMPACT_ATOMS: atom_id res chain seq x y z
N GLN A 1 -10.84 -6.54 5.53
CA GLN A 1 -10.24 -7.00 4.26
C GLN A 1 -11.26 -6.79 3.15
N LYS A 2 -10.89 -6.15 2.03
CA LYS A 2 -11.77 -6.02 0.86
C LYS A 2 -11.56 -7.28 0.00
N LYS A 3 -12.52 -8.21 0.00
CA LYS A 3 -12.48 -9.41 -0.86
C LYS A 3 -12.70 -8.96 -2.31
N LYS A 4 -11.79 -9.33 -3.22
CA LYS A 4 -11.99 -9.17 -4.65
C LYS A 4 -13.07 -10.16 -5.10
N LEU A 5 -14.14 -9.68 -5.69
CA LEU A 5 -15.26 -10.50 -6.16
C LEU A 5 -15.02 -11.00 -7.59
N ALA A 6 -14.68 -10.09 -8.51
CA ALA A 6 -14.42 -10.42 -9.90
C ALA A 6 -13.42 -9.44 -10.54
N SER A 7 -12.96 -9.78 -11.74
CA SER A 7 -12.25 -8.88 -12.67
C SER A 7 -13.03 -8.80 -13.97
N GLY A 8 -13.07 -7.62 -14.57
CA GLY A 8 -13.86 -7.37 -15.77
C GLY A 8 -13.25 -6.25 -16.60
N THR A 9 -13.90 -5.96 -17.72
CA THR A 9 -13.49 -4.93 -18.67
C THR A 9 -14.56 -3.85 -18.76
N LEU A 10 -14.12 -2.60 -18.96
CA LEU A 10 -15.03 -1.51 -19.26
C LEU A 10 -15.63 -1.75 -20.65
N ALA A 11 -16.96 -1.79 -20.73
CA ALA A 11 -17.70 -2.05 -21.96
C ALA A 11 -18.13 -0.75 -22.64
N SER A 12 -18.62 0.23 -21.88
CA SER A 12 -19.00 1.54 -22.43
C SER A 12 -18.93 2.67 -21.42
N VAL A 13 -18.69 3.87 -21.94
CA VAL A 13 -18.80 5.15 -21.23
C VAL A 13 -20.02 5.86 -21.79
N ASP A 14 -20.90 6.35 -20.92
CA ASP A 14 -22.05 7.16 -21.35
C ASP A 14 -21.57 8.49 -21.95
N ASN A 15 -22.27 9.00 -22.96
CA ASN A 15 -21.93 10.27 -23.62
C ASN A 15 -22.56 11.49 -22.91
N GLN A 16 -23.36 11.27 -21.86
CA GLN A 16 -23.95 12.32 -21.05
C GLN A 16 -23.35 12.36 -19.65
N ILE A 17 -23.06 13.58 -19.19
CA ILE A 17 -22.74 13.87 -17.78
C ILE A 17 -24.06 14.15 -17.08
N ASP A 18 -24.27 13.54 -15.91
CA ASP A 18 -25.38 13.90 -15.02
C ASP A 18 -25.05 15.24 -14.33
N PRO A 19 -25.75 16.35 -14.65
CA PRO A 19 -25.40 17.67 -14.12
C PRO A 19 -25.73 17.82 -12.62
N ALA A 20 -26.60 16.98 -12.06
CA ALA A 20 -26.95 17.04 -10.65
C ALA A 20 -25.84 16.46 -9.76
N THR A 21 -25.09 15.47 -10.27
CA THR A 21 -24.03 14.77 -9.51
C THR A 21 -22.62 15.02 -10.05
N GLY A 22 -22.48 15.54 -11.27
CA GLY A 22 -21.20 15.68 -11.95
C GLY A 22 -20.55 14.34 -12.31
N THR A 23 -21.35 13.28 -12.47
CA THR A 23 -20.85 11.92 -12.74
C THR A 23 -21.20 11.44 -14.15
N ILE A 24 -20.44 10.47 -14.65
CA ILE A 24 -20.70 9.77 -15.91
C ILE A 24 -21.00 8.32 -15.60
N LYS A 25 -21.99 7.74 -16.28
CA LYS A 25 -22.31 6.32 -16.14
C LYS A 25 -21.33 5.48 -16.92
N LEU A 26 -20.80 4.46 -16.26
CA LEU A 26 -19.90 3.47 -16.86
C LEU A 26 -20.58 2.10 -16.82
N ARG A 27 -20.46 1.34 -17.92
CA ARG A 27 -20.85 -0.07 -17.96
C ARG A 27 -19.62 -0.93 -18.12
N ALA A 28 -19.50 -1.95 -17.28
CA ALA A 28 -18.40 -2.92 -17.33
C ALA A 28 -18.97 -4.34 -17.35
N GLN A 29 -18.24 -5.24 -18.00
CA GLN A 29 -18.61 -6.64 -18.13
C GLN A 29 -17.66 -7.50 -17.29
N PHE A 30 -18.23 -8.40 -16.50
CA PHE A 30 -17.50 -9.31 -15.62
C PHE A 30 -17.95 -10.74 -15.94
N PRO A 31 -17.02 -11.68 -16.19
CA PRO A 31 -17.33 -13.10 -16.16
C PRO A 31 -17.87 -13.47 -14.78
N ASN A 32 -18.98 -14.20 -14.73
CA ASN A 32 -19.67 -14.60 -13.50
C ASN A 32 -19.88 -16.12 -13.47
N GLU A 33 -18.84 -16.88 -13.81
CA GLU A 33 -18.90 -18.35 -13.94
C GLU A 33 -19.19 -19.06 -12.61
N ASP A 34 -18.79 -18.46 -11.49
CA ASP A 34 -19.02 -18.97 -10.14
C ASP A 34 -20.32 -18.44 -9.50
N ALA A 35 -21.11 -17.67 -10.26
CA ALA A 35 -22.33 -17.01 -9.81
C ALA A 35 -22.17 -16.16 -8.53
N SER A 36 -20.98 -15.61 -8.30
CA SER A 36 -20.67 -14.80 -7.12
C SER A 36 -21.22 -13.37 -7.18
N LEU A 37 -21.54 -12.87 -8.37
CA LEU A 37 -22.17 -11.56 -8.59
C LEU A 37 -23.68 -11.72 -8.74
N PHE A 38 -24.43 -11.11 -7.82
CA PHE A 38 -25.89 -11.11 -7.83
C PHE A 38 -26.45 -9.83 -8.46
N PRO A 39 -27.60 -9.90 -9.15
CA PRO A 39 -28.33 -8.70 -9.56
C PRO A 39 -28.63 -7.77 -8.37
N ASN A 40 -28.58 -6.45 -8.60
CA ASN A 40 -28.80 -5.40 -7.60
C ASN A 40 -27.84 -5.42 -6.39
N GLN A 41 -26.73 -6.17 -6.46
CA GLN A 41 -25.72 -6.18 -5.42
C GLN A 41 -24.87 -4.90 -5.45
N PHE A 42 -24.68 -4.29 -4.27
CA PHE A 42 -23.73 -3.19 -4.12
C PHE A 42 -22.30 -3.72 -4.04
N VAL A 43 -21.42 -3.16 -4.87
CA VAL A 43 -20.01 -3.52 -4.95
C VAL A 43 -19.13 -2.28 -4.97
N ASN A 44 -17.88 -2.41 -4.51
CA ASN A 44 -16.86 -1.38 -4.70
C ASN A 44 -16.03 -1.75 -5.92
N VAL A 45 -15.95 -0.84 -6.89
CA VAL A 45 -15.17 -1.03 -8.11
C VAL A 45 -13.82 -0.32 -7.98
N ARG A 46 -12.75 -0.99 -8.41
CA ARG A 46 -11.44 -0.38 -8.66
C ARG A 46 -11.15 -0.54 -10.14
N MET A 47 -10.91 0.58 -10.82
CA MET A 47 -10.60 0.61 -12.24
C MET A 47 -9.15 1.01 -12.43
N LEU A 48 -8.38 0.19 -13.14
CA LEU A 48 -7.02 0.50 -13.55
C LEU A 48 -7.10 1.45 -14.75
N LEU A 49 -6.61 2.67 -14.58
CA LEU A 49 -6.61 3.70 -15.63
C LEU A 49 -5.33 3.68 -16.47
N ASP A 50 -4.19 3.45 -15.83
CA ASP A 50 -2.87 3.48 -16.44
C ASP A 50 -1.93 2.54 -15.68
N THR A 51 -0.86 2.08 -16.32
CA THR A 51 0.21 1.30 -15.70
C THR A 51 1.55 1.90 -16.07
N ARG A 52 2.14 2.65 -15.13
CA ARG A 52 3.47 3.25 -15.31
C ARG A 52 4.56 2.23 -15.04
N ARG A 53 5.19 1.73 -16.11
CA ARG A 53 6.32 0.80 -16.02
C ARG A 53 7.61 1.54 -15.72
N GLY A 54 8.48 0.94 -14.90
CA GLY A 54 9.79 1.53 -14.56
C GLY A 54 9.72 2.71 -13.58
N ALA A 55 8.60 2.91 -12.87
CA ALA A 55 8.50 3.92 -11.84
C ALA A 55 9.27 3.50 -10.57
N THR A 56 10.06 4.42 -10.01
CA THR A 56 10.69 4.22 -8.69
C THR A 56 9.64 4.43 -7.62
N LEU A 57 9.32 3.39 -6.85
CA LEU A 57 8.37 3.48 -5.75
C LEU A 57 9.10 3.64 -4.41
N VAL A 58 8.61 4.56 -3.58
CA VAL A 58 9.05 4.71 -2.19
C VAL A 58 7.85 4.64 -1.25
N PRO A 59 8.01 4.15 -0.01
CA PRO A 59 6.96 4.25 1.00
C PRO A 59 6.59 5.71 1.25
N ASN A 60 5.29 6.01 1.40
CA ASN A 60 4.83 7.38 1.67
C ASN A 60 5.48 7.96 2.94
N ALA A 61 5.73 7.13 3.95
CA ALA A 61 6.38 7.52 5.20
C ALA A 61 7.83 8.02 5.02
N ALA A 62 8.51 7.67 3.93
CA ALA A 62 9.86 8.14 3.64
C ALA A 62 9.90 9.56 3.05
N VAL A 63 8.77 10.05 2.52
CA VAL A 63 8.67 11.36 1.88
C VAL A 63 8.36 12.43 2.91
N VAL A 64 9.26 13.39 3.07
CA VAL A 64 9.08 14.55 3.94
C VAL A 64 8.68 15.75 3.10
N ARG A 65 7.64 16.46 3.55
CA ARG A 65 7.20 17.72 2.94
C ARG A 65 7.44 18.83 3.96
N GLY A 66 8.32 19.79 3.62
CA GLY A 66 8.66 20.90 4.50
C GLY A 66 8.78 22.22 3.76
N GLY A 67 9.16 23.29 4.47
CA GLY A 67 9.31 24.62 3.88
C GLY A 67 10.36 24.73 2.75
N GLN A 68 11.25 23.74 2.64
CA GLN A 68 12.28 23.63 1.59
C GLN A 68 11.81 22.86 0.34
N GLY A 69 10.55 22.38 0.34
CA GLY A 69 9.98 21.51 -0.69
C GLY A 69 9.84 20.05 -0.22
N THR A 70 9.61 19.16 -1.18
CA THR A 70 9.52 17.71 -0.96
C THR A 70 10.90 17.07 -1.07
N PHE A 71 11.28 16.28 -0.07
CA PHE A 71 12.59 15.62 -0.01
C PHE A 71 12.51 14.27 0.71
N VAL A 72 13.55 13.46 0.52
CA VAL A 72 13.78 12.19 1.21
C VAL A 72 15.16 12.19 1.83
N TYR A 73 15.37 11.36 2.86
CA TYR A 73 16.70 11.08 3.39
C TYR A 73 17.23 9.79 2.79
N VAL A 74 18.34 9.88 2.05
CA VAL A 74 19.02 8.75 1.43
C VAL A 74 20.17 8.30 2.32
N ILE A 75 20.28 7.00 2.59
CA ILE A 75 21.33 6.40 3.41
C ILE A 75 22.52 6.08 2.51
N LYS A 76 23.66 6.70 2.80
CA LYS A 76 24.95 6.44 2.15
C LYS A 76 25.62 5.17 2.68
N GLU A 77 26.63 4.69 1.97
CA GLU A 77 27.41 3.51 2.35
C GLU A 77 28.12 3.67 3.71
N ASP A 78 28.49 4.90 4.06
CA ASP A 78 29.10 5.28 5.34
C ASP A 78 28.10 5.38 6.51
N ARG A 79 26.84 4.98 6.29
CA ARG A 79 25.72 5.08 7.24
C ARG A 79 25.37 6.52 7.65
N THR A 80 25.73 7.49 6.84
CA THR A 80 25.20 8.86 6.97
C THR A 80 23.96 9.05 6.11
N VAL A 81 23.13 10.03 6.45
CA VAL A 81 21.99 10.41 5.61
C VAL A 81 22.31 11.67 4.82
N GLU A 82 21.84 11.71 3.58
CA GLU A 82 21.84 12.89 2.73
C GLU A 82 20.40 13.34 2.48
N LEU A 83 20.14 14.63 2.65
CA LEU A 83 18.88 15.22 2.23
C LEU A 83 18.86 15.37 0.70
N ARG A 84 17.89 14.72 0.06
CA ARG A 84 17.70 14.82 -1.39
C ARG A 84 16.32 15.29 -1.76
N LYS A 85 16.25 16.40 -2.49
CA LYS A 85 14.99 16.90 -3.07
C LYS A 85 14.49 15.95 -4.14
N VAL A 86 13.20 15.66 -4.13
CA VAL A 86 12.57 14.73 -5.07
C VAL A 86 11.31 15.33 -5.68
N SER A 87 11.05 14.97 -6.94
CA SER A 87 9.73 15.17 -7.55
C SER A 87 8.89 13.92 -7.31
N VAL A 88 7.75 14.10 -6.64
CA VAL A 88 6.80 13.01 -6.37
C VAL A 88 5.72 12.99 -7.44
N GLY A 89 5.40 11.79 -7.91
CA GLY A 89 4.30 11.55 -8.84
C GLY A 89 3.07 11.00 -8.12
N VAL A 90 2.41 10.04 -8.76
CA VAL A 90 1.15 9.43 -8.30
C VAL A 90 1.38 8.61 -7.02
N ALA A 91 0.42 8.70 -6.10
CA ALA A 91 0.34 7.84 -4.92
C ALA A 91 -0.56 6.64 -5.21
N GLU A 92 -0.12 5.44 -4.85
CA GLU A 92 -0.90 4.21 -4.94
C GLU A 92 -0.76 3.41 -3.64
N GLY A 93 -1.87 3.29 -2.89
CA GLY A 93 -1.86 2.65 -1.57
C GLY A 93 -0.89 3.34 -0.61
N ASP A 94 0.08 2.60 -0.10
CA ASP A 94 1.08 3.08 0.87
C ASP A 94 2.39 3.54 0.21
N SER A 95 2.44 3.59 -1.12
CA SER A 95 3.62 3.98 -1.91
C SER A 95 3.37 5.23 -2.75
N LEU A 96 4.43 5.98 -3.00
CA LEU A 96 4.47 7.06 -3.99
C LEU A 96 5.50 6.74 -5.07
N SER A 97 5.17 7.08 -6.31
CA SER A 97 6.16 7.13 -7.38
C SER A 97 7.05 8.36 -7.24
N ILE A 98 8.34 8.21 -7.47
CA ILE A 98 9.31 9.30 -7.61
C ILE A 98 9.58 9.50 -9.10
N GLU A 99 9.36 10.72 -9.58
CA GLU A 99 9.62 11.10 -10.97
C GLU A 99 11.09 11.48 -11.18
N SER A 100 11.71 12.12 -10.19
CA SER A 100 13.12 12.52 -10.24
C SER A 100 13.71 12.73 -8.86
N GLY A 101 15.05 12.66 -8.78
CA GLY A 101 15.80 12.92 -7.55
C GLY A 101 16.15 11.68 -6.74
N LEU A 102 15.90 10.47 -7.23
CA LEU A 102 16.33 9.22 -6.60
C LEU A 102 16.77 8.20 -7.64
N ALA A 103 17.90 7.53 -7.40
CA ALA A 103 18.39 6.46 -8.24
C ALA A 103 17.86 5.09 -7.77
N LEU A 104 17.85 4.12 -8.69
CA LEU A 104 17.44 2.75 -8.38
C LEU A 104 18.43 2.09 -7.41
N GLY A 105 17.90 1.39 -6.41
CA GLY A 105 18.71 0.69 -5.39
C GLY A 105 19.14 1.54 -4.21
N GLU A 106 18.85 2.85 -4.21
CA GLU A 106 19.14 3.71 -3.07
C GLU A 106 18.25 3.37 -1.86
N ARG A 107 18.84 3.38 -0.66
CA ARG A 107 18.13 3.13 0.59
C ARG A 107 17.60 4.44 1.14
N VAL A 108 16.30 4.49 1.44
CA VAL A 108 15.64 5.67 2.02
C VAL A 108 15.23 5.41 3.46
N VAL A 109 15.24 6.46 4.28
CA VAL A 109 14.77 6.40 5.67
C VAL A 109 13.24 6.43 5.68
N VAL A 110 12.61 5.45 6.33
CA VAL A 110 11.14 5.31 6.40
C VAL A 110 10.57 5.76 7.75
N GLU A 111 11.37 5.71 8.82
CA GLU A 111 10.97 6.06 10.19
C GLU A 111 12.04 6.97 10.82
N GLY A 112 11.63 7.90 11.68
CA GLY A 112 12.56 8.76 12.44
C GLY A 112 13.10 9.99 11.71
N ASN A 113 12.53 10.31 10.55
CA ASN A 113 12.82 11.51 9.75
C ASN A 113 12.74 12.84 10.54
N ASP A 114 11.85 12.95 11.52
CA ASP A 114 11.69 14.16 12.36
C ASP A 114 12.95 14.59 13.13
N ARG A 115 13.84 13.63 13.45
CA ARG A 115 15.06 13.87 14.24
C ARG A 115 16.32 13.96 13.38
N LEU A 116 16.21 13.73 12.08
CA LEU A 116 17.36 13.69 11.18
C LEU A 116 17.69 15.08 10.65
N ARG A 117 19.00 15.31 10.50
CA ARG A 117 19.56 16.43 9.75
C ARG A 117 20.50 15.87 8.69
N ASP A 118 20.79 16.68 7.69
CA ASP A 118 21.76 16.32 6.67
C ASP A 118 23.12 15.95 7.30
N GLY A 119 23.70 14.84 6.86
CA GLY A 119 24.94 14.28 7.42
C GLY A 119 24.79 13.51 8.74
N ALA A 120 23.58 13.34 9.27
CA ALA A 120 23.39 12.57 10.50
C ALA A 120 23.75 11.08 10.30
N LYS A 121 24.39 10.47 11.30
CA LYS A 121 24.62 9.02 11.31
C LYS A 121 23.34 8.29 11.71
N VAL A 122 23.05 7.20 11.02
CA VAL A 122 21.89 6.35 11.31
C VAL A 122 22.33 4.92 11.59
N GLU A 123 21.64 4.29 12.53
CA GLU A 123 21.70 2.85 12.72
C GLU A 123 20.51 2.23 12.00
N ILE A 124 20.77 1.20 11.19
CA ILE A 124 19.73 0.47 10.47
C ILE A 124 19.34 -0.71 11.36
N PRO A 125 18.16 -0.71 12.00
CA PRO A 125 17.68 -1.90 12.69
C PRO A 125 17.40 -3.01 11.66
N ASP A 126 17.80 -4.24 11.97
CA ASP A 126 17.57 -5.44 11.16
C ASP A 126 16.07 -5.79 11.10
N ARG A 127 15.29 -5.02 10.34
CA ARG A 127 13.85 -5.24 10.12
C ARG A 127 13.54 -5.67 8.67
N ALA A 128 14.51 -6.24 7.98
CA ALA A 128 14.34 -6.70 6.59
C ALA A 128 13.47 -7.97 6.43
N ALA A 129 12.93 -8.55 7.51
CA ALA A 129 12.05 -9.71 7.45
C ALA A 129 10.82 -9.51 8.35
N GLY A 130 9.75 -8.88 7.85
CA GLY A 130 8.55 -8.70 8.68
C GLY A 130 7.32 -8.06 8.07
N ALA A 131 7.30 -7.74 6.77
CA ALA A 131 6.08 -7.32 6.08
C ALA A 131 5.43 -8.49 5.32
N ALA A 132 5.17 -9.59 6.03
CA ALA A 132 4.18 -10.59 5.61
C ALA A 132 2.87 -10.29 6.37
N PRO A 133 1.71 -10.17 5.70
CA PRO A 133 0.44 -9.92 6.39
C PRO A 133 0.11 -11.08 7.31
N GLY A 134 -0.09 -10.77 8.60
CA GLY A 134 -0.23 -11.74 9.67
C GLY A 134 -1.32 -12.79 9.46
N GLU A 135 -0.90 -14.06 9.43
CA GLU A 135 -1.73 -15.18 9.85
C GLU A 135 -2.09 -14.98 11.32
N ARG A 136 -3.36 -14.68 11.57
CA ARG A 136 -3.95 -14.76 12.91
C ARG A 136 -3.98 -16.23 13.32
N LYS A 137 -2.98 -16.66 14.09
CA LYS A 137 -3.01 -17.95 14.79
C LYS A 137 -4.13 -17.89 15.84
N ALA A 138 -5.23 -18.59 15.57
CA ALA A 138 -6.32 -18.78 16.52
C ALA A 138 -5.80 -19.49 17.79
N PRO A 139 -6.26 -19.10 19.00
CA PRO A 139 -5.88 -19.82 20.21
C PRO A 139 -6.52 -21.21 20.22
N ALA A 140 -5.68 -22.23 20.32
CA ALA A 140 -6.06 -23.63 20.43
C ALA A 140 -6.69 -23.94 21.79
N LYS A 141 -7.74 -24.76 21.74
CA LYS A 141 -8.47 -25.45 22.82
C LYS A 141 -7.67 -25.68 24.11
N ALA A 142 -8.20 -25.19 25.22
CA ALA A 142 -7.88 -25.70 26.55
C ALA A 142 -8.53 -27.08 26.74
N GLU A 143 -7.71 -28.12 26.76
CA GLU A 143 -8.10 -29.50 27.00
C GLU A 143 -8.22 -29.74 28.52
N GLY A 144 -9.46 -29.93 28.98
CA GLY A 144 -9.80 -30.19 30.37
C GLY A 144 -9.28 -31.54 30.84
N LYS A 145 -8.27 -31.50 31.72
CA LYS A 145 -7.67 -32.65 32.40
C LYS A 145 -8.66 -33.21 33.44
N ARG A 146 -9.54 -34.14 33.04
CA ARG A 146 -10.34 -34.95 34.00
C ARG A 146 -9.40 -35.94 34.71
N ARG A 147 -8.95 -35.57 35.91
CA ARG A 147 -8.30 -36.48 36.86
C ARG A 147 -9.36 -37.42 37.45
N ARG A 148 -9.25 -38.69 37.07
CA ARG A 148 -9.82 -39.85 37.75
C ARG A 148 -9.15 -40.00 39.11
N LYS A 149 -9.95 -40.05 40.19
CA LYS A 149 -9.59 -40.75 41.44
C LYS A 149 -10.84 -41.40 42.02
N GLU A 150 -10.74 -42.71 42.19
CA GLU A 150 -11.64 -43.61 42.90
C GLU A 150 -11.56 -43.40 44.42
N GLY A 151 -12.65 -43.73 45.12
CA GLY A 151 -12.61 -44.39 46.44
C GLY A 151 -12.89 -43.55 47.68
N ALA A 152 -14.13 -43.60 48.17
CA ALA A 152 -14.53 -44.07 49.52
C ALA A 152 -16.06 -43.96 49.66
#